data_AF-A0A4R3YFM5-F1
#
_entry.id   AF-A0A4R3YFM5-F1
#
_cell.length_a   1.000
_cell.length_b   1.000
_cell.length_c   1.000
_cell.angle_alpha   90.00
_cell.angle_beta   90.00
_cell.angle_gamma   90.00
#
_symmetry.space_group_name_H-M   'P 1'
#
loop_
_entity.id
_entity.type
_entity.pdbx_description
1 polymer ?
#
loop_
_entity_poly.entity_id
_entity_poly.type
_entity_poly.pdbx_seq_one_letter_code
_entity_poly.pdbx_strand_id
1 'polypeptide(L)'
;MPLNLLLVVKFYIKQKNINQWDTLELRRQVLLLNQRLFLFPQTIQQNFQHFYDYLDKPLPDNTQMSDFLHLCHANFGLDTQCSVLSGGEQQRVFLAIALSLQPTVLMLDEPTSALDNQLADAVLSAVLSYCRQQQITVLAISHDQQLVQRHADAIVAISKE
;
A
#
# COMPACT_ATOMS: atom_id res chain seq x y z
N MET A 1 -18.35 -31.50 -28.79
CA MET A 1 -17.32 -30.42 -28.73
C MET A 1 -17.49 -29.71 -27.40
N PRO A 2 -16.47 -29.59 -26.54
CA PRO A 2 -16.62 -28.81 -25.33
C PRO A 2 -16.68 -27.33 -25.72
N LEU A 3 -17.71 -26.61 -25.28
CA LEU A 3 -17.75 -25.16 -25.32
C LEU A 3 -16.61 -24.65 -24.43
N ASN A 4 -15.54 -24.13 -25.02
CA ASN A 4 -14.61 -23.27 -24.30
C ASN A 4 -15.36 -21.97 -23.95
N LEU A 5 -15.99 -21.94 -22.78
CA LEU A 5 -16.44 -20.70 -22.16
C LEU A 5 -15.18 -19.88 -21.84
N LEU A 6 -14.86 -18.92 -22.71
CA LEU A 6 -13.92 -17.86 -22.38
C LEU A 6 -14.54 -17.01 -21.28
N LEU A 7 -14.16 -17.30 -20.04
CA LEU A 7 -14.46 -16.46 -18.89
C LEU A 7 -13.77 -15.11 -19.10
N VAL A 8 -14.54 -14.11 -19.54
CA VAL A 8 -14.07 -12.73 -19.63
C VAL A 8 -14.26 -12.08 -18.27
N VAL A 9 -13.20 -12.05 -17.47
CA VAL A 9 -13.17 -11.33 -16.19
C VAL A 9 -13.09 -9.84 -16.46
N LYS A 10 -13.95 -9.06 -15.79
CA LYS A 10 -13.97 -7.59 -15.88
C LYS A 10 -13.80 -7.00 -14.49
N PHE A 11 -12.88 -6.04 -14.35
CA PHE A 11 -12.67 -5.31 -13.11
C PHE A 11 -13.24 -3.91 -13.22
N TYR A 12 -13.87 -3.44 -12.15
CA TYR A 12 -14.49 -2.13 -12.08
C TYR A 12 -14.03 -1.39 -10.83
N ILE A 13 -13.75 -0.10 -10.98
CA ILE A 13 -13.45 0.82 -9.88
C ILE A 13 -14.38 2.00 -10.05
N LYS A 14 -15.13 2.36 -8.99
CA LYS A 14 -16.16 3.41 -9.03
C LYS A 14 -17.12 3.22 -10.23
N GLN A 15 -17.57 1.98 -10.45
CA GLN A 15 -18.44 1.54 -11.55
C GLN A 15 -17.88 1.70 -12.98
N LYS A 16 -16.62 2.15 -13.14
CA LYS A 16 -15.95 2.26 -14.43
C LYS A 16 -15.03 1.06 -14.65
N ASN A 17 -15.14 0.42 -15.82
CA ASN A 17 -14.28 -0.71 -16.16
C ASN A 17 -12.83 -0.24 -16.27
N ILE A 18 -11.87 -0.95 -15.65
CA ILE A 18 -10.46 -0.54 -15.64
C ILE A 18 -9.85 -0.39 -17.05
N ASN A 19 -10.35 -1.14 -18.03
CA ASN A 19 -9.88 -1.05 -19.42
C ASN A 19 -10.30 0.25 -20.12
N GLN A 20 -11.20 1.03 -19.50
CA GLN A 20 -11.64 2.35 -19.96
C GLN A 20 -10.92 3.50 -19.24
N TRP A 21 -10.04 3.20 -18.28
CA TRP A 21 -9.24 4.21 -17.59
C TRP A 21 -8.02 4.58 -18.43
N ASP A 22 -7.61 5.84 -18.32
CA ASP A 22 -6.25 6.19 -18.68
C ASP A 22 -5.28 5.47 -17.73
N THR A 23 -4.15 5.00 -18.27
CA THR A 23 -3.23 4.15 -17.52
C THR A 23 -2.54 4.92 -16.39
N LEU A 24 -2.21 6.19 -16.60
CA LEU A 24 -1.58 7.02 -15.57
C LEU A 24 -2.59 7.38 -14.48
N GLU A 25 -3.81 7.71 -14.87
CA GLU A 25 -4.89 7.94 -13.91
C GLU A 25 -5.18 6.70 -13.07
N LEU A 26 -5.23 5.50 -13.66
CA LEU A 26 -5.42 4.28 -12.89
C LEU A 26 -4.28 4.08 -11.87
N ARG A 27 -3.03 4.31 -12.25
CA ARG A 27 -1.86 4.20 -11.36
C ARG A 27 -1.85 5.26 -10.25
N ARG A 28 -2.44 6.44 -10.48
CA ARG A 28 -2.64 7.47 -9.45
C ARG A 28 -3.71 7.10 -8.45
N GLN A 29 -4.73 6.36 -8.88
CA GLN A 29 -5.89 6.02 -8.07
C GLN A 29 -5.76 4.67 -7.35
N VAL A 30 -4.95 3.76 -7.87
CA VAL A 30 -4.75 2.40 -7.33
C VAL A 30 -3.27 2.16 -7.12
N LEU A 31 -2.87 2.00 -5.87
CA LEU A 31 -1.49 1.67 -5.50
C LEU A 31 -1.42 0.25 -4.96
N LEU A 32 -0.41 -0.49 -5.40
CA LEU A 32 -0.13 -1.85 -4.95
C LEU A 32 1.21 -1.88 -4.22
N LEU A 33 1.20 -2.40 -3.01
CA LEU A 33 2.38 -2.79 -2.24
C LEU A 33 2.52 -4.30 -2.36
N ASN A 34 3.52 -4.73 -3.11
CA ASN A 34 3.85 -6.16 -3.27
C ASN A 34 4.52 -6.71 -2.01
N GLN A 35 4.45 -8.03 -1.80
CA GLN A 35 5.17 -8.70 -0.70
C GLN A 35 6.68 -8.43 -0.71
N ARG A 36 7.28 -8.34 -1.91
CA ARG A 36 8.66 -7.86 -2.10
C ARG A 36 8.62 -6.43 -2.60
N LEU A 37 8.93 -5.52 -1.69
CA LEU A 37 8.98 -4.09 -1.98
C LEU A 37 10.33 -3.70 -2.58
N PHE A 38 10.30 -2.63 -3.36
CA PHE A 38 11.48 -2.00 -3.92
C PHE A 38 11.46 -0.52 -3.56
N LEU A 39 12.44 -0.10 -2.78
CA LEU A 39 12.82 1.31 -2.61
C LEU A 39 14.12 1.52 -3.38
N PHE A 40 14.27 2.70 -3.97
CA PHE A 40 15.53 3.08 -4.60
C PHE A 40 16.63 3.14 -3.54
N PRO A 41 17.89 2.74 -3.86
CA PRO A 41 19.03 2.78 -2.94
C PRO A 41 19.52 4.22 -2.75
N GLN A 42 18.64 5.03 -2.17
CA GLN A 42 18.73 6.47 -1.97
C GLN A 42 18.09 6.80 -0.62
N THR A 43 18.07 8.08 -0.26
CA THR A 43 17.42 8.52 0.99
C THR A 43 15.91 8.32 0.95
N ILE A 44 15.29 8.31 2.14
CA ILE A 44 13.83 8.28 2.27
C ILE A 44 13.20 9.47 1.55
N GLN A 45 13.74 10.68 1.72
CA GLN A 45 13.26 11.89 1.03
C GLN A 45 13.30 11.75 -0.49
N GLN A 46 14.38 11.21 -1.03
CA GLN A 46 14.52 11.00 -2.47
C GLN A 46 13.55 9.93 -2.98
N ASN A 47 13.25 8.91 -2.17
CA ASN A 47 12.19 7.96 -2.50
C ASN A 47 10.83 8.65 -2.56
N PHE A 48 10.46 9.49 -1.58
CA PHE A 48 9.26 10.33 -1.68
C PHE A 48 9.26 11.12 -3.00
N GLN A 49 10.33 11.85 -3.31
CA GLN A 49 10.44 12.61 -4.56
C GLN A 49 10.21 11.72 -5.80
N HIS A 50 10.85 10.55 -5.87
CA HIS A 50 10.69 9.64 -7.00
C HIS A 50 9.25 9.20 -7.24
N PHE A 51 8.51 8.85 -6.17
CA PHE A 51 7.12 8.42 -6.31
C PHE A 51 6.17 9.58 -6.66
N TYR A 52 6.45 10.78 -6.14
CA TYR A 52 5.68 11.99 -6.48
C TYR A 52 5.92 12.45 -7.92
N ASP A 53 7.18 12.42 -8.39
CA ASP A 53 7.54 12.72 -9.78
C ASP A 53 6.91 11.73 -10.75
N TYR A 54 6.95 10.43 -10.41
CA TYR A 54 6.35 9.39 -11.24
C TYR A 54 4.84 9.59 -11.44
N LEU A 55 4.17 10.12 -10.42
CA LEU A 55 2.74 10.40 -10.46
C LEU A 55 2.43 11.85 -10.84
N ASP A 56 3.45 12.66 -11.15
CA ASP A 56 3.33 14.09 -11.48
C ASP A 56 2.46 14.81 -10.44
N LYS A 57 2.89 14.70 -9.17
CA LYS A 57 2.29 15.35 -8.00
C LYS A 57 3.33 16.25 -7.31
N PRO A 58 2.91 17.37 -6.69
CA PRO A 58 3.82 18.21 -5.92
C PRO A 58 4.32 17.45 -4.67
N LEU A 59 5.64 17.46 -4.45
CA LEU A 59 6.24 16.84 -3.28
C LEU A 59 5.72 17.54 -1.99
N PRO A 60 5.29 16.78 -0.96
CA PRO A 60 4.97 17.31 0.35
C PRO A 60 6.20 17.95 1.02
N ASP A 61 5.97 18.83 1.99
CA ASP A 61 7.07 19.36 2.79
C ASP A 61 7.66 18.29 3.73
N ASN A 62 8.81 18.60 4.34
CA ASN A 62 9.50 17.69 5.25
C ASN A 62 8.66 17.30 6.47
N THR A 63 7.82 18.20 6.98
CA THR A 63 6.96 17.93 8.13
C THR A 63 5.90 16.90 7.76
N GLN A 64 5.23 17.10 6.62
CA GLN A 64 4.25 16.16 6.11
C GLN A 64 4.85 14.77 5.84
N MET A 65 6.04 14.70 5.22
CA MET A 65 6.73 13.42 5.02
C MET A 65 7.02 12.70 6.34
N SER A 66 7.53 13.45 7.34
CA SER A 66 7.77 12.91 8.68
C SER A 66 6.50 12.44 9.37
N ASP A 67 5.37 13.13 9.21
CA ASP A 67 4.08 12.72 9.79
C ASP A 67 3.63 11.36 9.24
N PHE A 68 3.79 11.11 7.94
CA PHE A 68 3.49 9.80 7.35
C PHE A 68 4.44 8.71 7.84
N LEU A 69 5.73 9.03 8.01
CA LEU A 69 6.69 8.11 8.59
C LEU A 69 6.32 7.74 10.03
N HIS A 70 5.91 8.72 10.84
CA HIS A 70 5.43 8.50 12.19
C HIS A 70 4.15 7.65 12.23
N LEU A 71 3.18 7.94 11.36
CA LEU A 71 1.95 7.16 11.22
C LEU A 71 2.23 5.67 10.96
N CYS A 72 3.24 5.37 10.16
CA CYS A 72 3.61 4.00 9.81
C CYS A 72 4.65 3.39 10.74
N HIS A 73 4.99 4.00 11.88
CA HIS A 73 6.05 3.54 12.78
C HIS A 73 7.42 3.36 12.09
N ALA A 74 7.73 4.24 11.14
CA ALA A 74 9.00 4.34 10.42
C ALA A 74 9.78 5.60 10.85
N ASN A 75 10.10 5.72 12.14
CA ASN A 75 10.68 6.92 12.76
C ASN A 75 12.16 7.18 12.39
N PHE A 76 12.46 7.22 11.09
CA PHE A 76 13.77 7.49 10.52
C PHE A 76 13.88 8.94 10.04
N GLY A 77 15.09 9.48 10.01
CA GLY A 77 15.36 10.77 9.37
C GLY A 77 15.15 10.70 7.86
N LEU A 78 14.67 11.79 7.25
CA LEU A 78 14.44 11.87 5.81
C LEU A 78 15.72 11.64 4.97
N ASP A 79 16.89 11.92 5.55
CA ASP A 79 18.23 11.69 5.01
C ASP A 79 18.73 10.24 5.16
N THR A 80 17.98 9.37 5.83
CA THR A 80 18.34 7.96 6.03
C THR A 80 18.36 7.22 4.69
N GLN A 81 19.42 6.47 4.41
CA GLN A 81 19.53 5.64 3.22
C GLN A 81 18.63 4.40 3.31
N CYS A 82 17.75 4.18 2.34
CA CYS A 82 16.85 3.01 2.33
C CYS A 82 17.61 1.67 2.29
N SER A 83 18.84 1.65 1.78
CA SER A 83 19.67 0.45 1.70
C SER A 83 20.11 -0.11 3.06
N VAL A 84 20.08 0.69 4.13
CA VAL A 84 20.45 0.23 5.48
C VAL A 84 19.27 -0.29 6.28
N LEU A 85 18.04 -0.11 5.76
CA LEU A 85 16.82 -0.54 6.41
C LEU A 85 16.58 -2.04 6.21
N SER A 86 16.11 -2.72 7.25
CA SER A 86 15.58 -4.08 7.17
C SER A 86 14.31 -4.14 6.30
N GLY A 87 13.92 -5.33 5.86
CA GLY A 87 12.72 -5.51 5.03
C GLY A 87 11.44 -4.93 5.67
N GLY A 88 11.25 -5.14 6.97
CA GLY A 88 10.10 -4.58 7.70
C GLY A 88 10.15 -3.06 7.83
N GLU A 89 11.33 -2.47 7.94
CA GLU A 89 11.50 -1.01 7.97
C GLU A 89 11.24 -0.39 6.59
N GLN A 90 11.78 -0.99 5.52
CA GLN A 90 11.47 -0.60 4.14
C GLN A 90 9.97 -0.68 3.86
N GLN A 91 9.29 -1.71 4.38
CA GLN A 91 7.85 -1.87 4.25
C GLN A 91 7.06 -0.72 4.88
N ARG A 92 7.45 -0.29 6.09
CA ARG A 92 6.82 0.83 6.77
C ARG A 92 7.12 2.17 6.10
N VAL A 93 8.33 2.37 5.56
CA VAL A 93 8.66 3.56 4.74
C VAL A 93 7.83 3.58 3.46
N PHE A 94 7.67 2.45 2.77
CA PHE A 94 6.86 2.39 1.55
C PHE A 94 5.38 2.66 1.85
N LEU A 95 4.85 2.12 2.95
CA LEU A 95 3.49 2.43 3.41
C LEU A 95 3.30 3.93 3.63
N ALA A 96 4.25 4.60 4.29
CA ALA A 96 4.21 6.05 4.51
C ALA A 96 4.15 6.82 3.17
N ILE A 97 5.00 6.45 2.20
CA ILE A 97 4.98 7.06 0.86
C ILE A 97 3.62 6.82 0.18
N ALA A 98 3.13 5.58 0.18
CA ALA A 98 1.88 5.21 -0.48
C ALA A 98 0.66 5.93 0.13
N LEU A 99 0.61 6.07 1.45
CA LEU A 99 -0.46 6.82 2.13
C LEU A 99 -0.40 8.31 1.84
N SER A 100 0.80 8.88 1.75
CA SER A 100 0.99 10.29 1.41
C SER A 100 0.45 10.64 0.02
N LEU A 101 0.48 9.66 -0.90
CA LEU A 101 -0.05 9.82 -2.25
C LEU A 101 -1.59 9.82 -2.31
N GLN A 102 -2.28 9.48 -1.23
CA GLN A 102 -3.75 9.48 -1.11
C GLN A 102 -4.46 8.77 -2.29
N PRO A 103 -4.20 7.47 -2.53
CA PRO A 103 -4.89 6.73 -3.58
C PRO A 103 -6.37 6.52 -3.22
N THR A 104 -7.22 6.25 -4.22
CA THR A 104 -8.60 5.78 -3.96
C THR A 104 -8.58 4.35 -3.40
N VAL A 105 -7.69 3.50 -3.92
CA VAL A 105 -7.55 2.09 -3.52
C VAL A 105 -6.09 1.81 -3.18
N LEU A 106 -5.86 1.26 -1.99
CA LEU A 106 -4.59 0.74 -1.54
C LEU A 106 -4.66 -0.79 -1.50
N MET A 107 -3.87 -1.45 -2.33
CA MET A 107 -3.72 -2.89 -2.37
C MET A 107 -2.46 -3.30 -1.61
N LEU A 108 -2.60 -4.24 -0.68
CA LEU A 108 -1.54 -4.70 0.20
C LEU A 108 -1.36 -6.21 0.05
N ASP A 109 -0.18 -6.64 -0.37
CA ASP A 109 0.17 -8.06 -0.46
C ASP A 109 1.10 -8.43 0.69
N GLU A 110 0.58 -9.17 1.67
CA GLU A 110 1.28 -9.57 2.89
C GLU A 110 1.93 -8.38 3.63
N PRO A 111 1.15 -7.35 4.03
CA PRO A 111 1.66 -6.07 4.53
C PRO A 111 2.43 -6.16 5.86
N THR A 112 2.43 -7.32 6.51
CA THR A 112 3.02 -7.52 7.83
C THR A 112 3.96 -8.71 7.91
N SER A 113 4.26 -9.39 6.79
CA SER A 113 5.05 -10.64 6.83
C SER A 113 6.49 -10.46 7.33
N ALA A 114 7.02 -9.24 7.30
CA ALA A 114 8.35 -8.88 7.78
C ALA A 114 8.34 -8.20 9.16
N LEU A 115 7.20 -8.18 9.87
CA LEU A 115 7.01 -7.53 11.16
C LEU A 115 6.71 -8.57 12.24
N ASP A 116 7.08 -8.29 13.49
CA ASP A 116 6.56 -9.05 14.63
C ASP A 116 5.07 -8.74 14.86
N ASN A 117 4.35 -9.66 15.52
CA ASN A 117 2.90 -9.57 15.66
C ASN A 117 2.43 -8.29 16.39
N GLN A 118 3.19 -7.78 17.36
CA GLN A 118 2.80 -6.60 18.11
C GLN A 118 2.97 -5.34 17.25
N LEU A 119 4.08 -5.23 16.53
CA LEU A 119 4.32 -4.11 15.60
C LEU A 119 3.37 -4.16 14.41
N ALA A 120 3.10 -5.34 13.86
CA ALA A 120 2.13 -5.55 12.79
C ALA A 120 0.75 -5.02 13.17
N ASP A 121 0.28 -5.35 14.39
CA ASP A 121 -1.00 -4.89 14.91
C ASP A 121 -1.07 -3.37 15.04
N ALA A 122 -0.04 -2.76 15.62
CA ALA A 122 0.04 -1.32 15.80
C ALA A 122 0.05 -0.57 14.46
N VAL A 123 0.86 -1.03 13.51
CA VAL A 123 0.95 -0.43 12.17
C VAL A 123 -0.37 -0.56 11.42
N LEU A 124 -0.97 -1.76 11.38
CA LEU A 124 -2.25 -1.95 10.68
C LEU A 124 -3.36 -1.10 11.31
N SER A 125 -3.44 -1.04 12.64
CA SER A 125 -4.43 -0.23 13.34
C SER A 125 -4.33 1.26 12.94
N ALA A 126 -3.12 1.81 12.92
CA ALA A 126 -2.87 3.20 12.55
C ALA A 126 -3.16 3.46 11.06
N VAL A 127 -2.64 2.61 10.18
CA VAL A 127 -2.81 2.73 8.72
C VAL A 127 -4.28 2.64 8.32
N LEU A 128 -5.02 1.66 8.84
CA LEU A 128 -6.42 1.45 8.49
C LEU A 128 -7.32 2.53 9.09
N SER A 129 -7.01 3.02 10.29
CA SER A 129 -7.72 4.18 10.87
C SER A 129 -7.57 5.42 9.99
N TYR A 130 -6.34 5.70 9.53
CA TYR A 130 -6.10 6.80 8.58
C TYR A 130 -6.84 6.58 7.26
N CYS A 131 -6.77 5.38 6.67
CA CYS A 131 -7.47 5.06 5.43
C CYS A 131 -8.99 5.29 5.55
N ARG A 132 -9.58 4.90 6.69
CA ARG A 132 -11.01 5.11 6.96
C ARG A 132 -11.36 6.61 7.01
N GLN A 133 -10.53 7.42 7.66
CA GLN A 133 -10.73 8.87 7.75
C GLN A 133 -10.61 9.55 6.38
N GLN A 134 -9.67 9.10 5.55
CA GLN A 134 -9.42 9.65 4.21
C GLN A 134 -10.25 8.99 3.10
N GLN A 135 -11.16 8.07 3.45
CA GLN A 135 -11.99 7.32 2.50
C GLN A 135 -11.19 6.51 1.46
N ILE A 136 -10.02 6.02 1.87
CA ILE A 136 -9.17 5.13 1.07
C ILE A 136 -9.68 3.70 1.26
N THR A 137 -10.00 3.03 0.15
CA THR A 137 -10.38 1.61 0.18
C THR A 137 -9.14 0.74 0.28
N VAL A 138 -9.07 -0.15 1.27
CA VAL A 138 -7.96 -1.10 1.40
C VAL A 138 -8.39 -2.49 0.98
N LEU A 139 -7.60 -3.11 0.10
CA LEU A 139 -7.69 -4.53 -0.23
C LEU A 139 -6.39 -5.21 0.19
N ALA A 140 -6.45 -6.06 1.20
CA ALA A 140 -5.28 -6.77 1.71
C ALA A 140 -5.36 -8.26 1.43
N ILE A 141 -4.23 -8.86 1.09
CA ILE A 141 -3.98 -10.30 1.03
C ILE A 141 -3.11 -10.63 2.23
N SER A 142 -3.54 -11.60 3.03
CA SER A 142 -2.81 -12.05 4.22
C SER A 142 -3.16 -13.49 4.54
N HIS A 143 -2.17 -14.25 5.01
CA HIS A 143 -2.36 -15.57 5.62
C HIS A 143 -2.51 -15.51 7.15
N ASP A 144 -2.28 -14.36 7.78
CA ASP A 144 -2.42 -14.18 9.23
C ASP A 144 -3.90 -13.99 9.61
N GLN A 145 -4.53 -15.09 10.04
CA GLN A 145 -5.93 -15.09 10.42
C GLN A 145 -6.24 -14.17 11.61
N GLN A 146 -5.32 -14.00 12.56
CA GLN A 146 -5.57 -13.19 13.75
C GLN A 146 -5.61 -11.71 13.40
N LEU A 147 -4.66 -11.25 12.58
CA LEU A 147 -4.65 -9.88 12.09
C LEU A 147 -5.86 -9.60 11.19
N VAL A 148 -6.20 -10.54 10.28
CA VAL A 148 -7.37 -10.41 9.40
C VAL A 148 -8.66 -10.28 10.22
N GLN A 149 -8.89 -11.16 11.20
CA GLN A 149 -10.11 -11.12 12.03
C GLN A 149 -10.22 -9.85 12.87
N ARG A 150 -9.09 -9.25 13.25
CA ARG A 150 -9.07 -8.04 14.08
C ARG A 150 -9.33 -6.77 13.27
N HIS A 151 -8.83 -6.70 12.05
CA HIS A 151 -8.71 -5.45 11.29
C HIS A 151 -9.64 -5.35 10.07
N ALA A 152 -10.07 -6.49 9.49
CA ALA A 152 -10.84 -6.46 8.26
C ALA A 152 -12.33 -6.13 8.50
N ASP A 153 -12.88 -5.20 7.73
CA ASP A 153 -14.34 -4.97 7.68
C ASP A 153 -15.09 -6.14 7.00
N ALA A 154 -14.45 -6.79 6.03
CA ALA A 154 -14.98 -7.94 5.29
C ALA A 154 -13.87 -8.93 4.92
N ILE A 155 -14.19 -10.23 4.93
CA ILE A 155 -13.22 -11.31 4.68
C ILE A 155 -13.72 -12.18 3.52
N VAL A 156 -12.85 -12.42 2.53
CA VAL A 156 -13.08 -13.38 1.44
C VAL A 156 -12.08 -14.51 1.59
N ALA A 157 -12.57 -15.71 1.88
CA ALA A 157 -11.74 -16.91 1.92
C ALA A 157 -11.65 -17.51 0.50
N ILE A 158 -10.42 -17.78 0.05
CA ILE A 158 -10.15 -18.44 -1.23
C ILE A 158 -9.54 -19.81 -0.92
N SER A 159 -10.20 -20.88 -1.35
CA SER A 159 -9.70 -22.25 -1.28
C SER A 159 -9.71 -22.87 -2.67
N LYS A 160 -8.73 -23.74 -2.96
CA LYS A 160 -8.86 -24.68 -4.07
C LYS A 160 -9.77 -25.81 -3.61
N GLU A 161 -10.81 -26.09 -4.39
CA GLU A 161 -11.56 -27.35 -4.31
C GLU A 161 -10.69 -28.54 -4.71
#